data_AF-A0A2K3JJW3-F1
#
_entry.id   AF-A0A2K3JJW3-F1
#
_cell.length_a   1.000
_cell.length_b   1.000
_cell.length_c   1.000
_cell.angle_alpha   90.00
_cell.angle_beta   90.00
_cell.angle_gamma   90.00
#
_symmetry.space_group_name_H-M   'P 1'
#
loop_
_entity.id
_entity.type
_entity.pdbx_description
1 polymer ?
#
loop_
_entity_poly.entity_id
_entity_poly.type
_entity_poly.pdbx_seq_one_letter_code
_entity_poly.pdbx_strand_id
1 'polypeptide(L)'
;MPIEIFLENNRWWVAINNYSVGYFPATLFTNLKGADEVGWGGSTIAIGVPNPPMASGYFPDGNLYHAGYFINIGYRNAPRSAYIGPAKSSIHENSDAPNCYRVKYYEHSRFGHALEFGGPGGNCNV
;
A
#
# COMPACT_ATOMS: atom_id res chain seq x y z
N MET A 1 -3.19 3.93 -13.13
CA MET A 1 -4.20 4.91 -12.68
C MET A 1 -3.78 5.37 -11.30
N PRO A 2 -3.38 6.64 -11.10
CA PRO A 2 -3.02 7.12 -9.78
C PRO A 2 -4.26 7.19 -8.87
N ILE A 3 -4.13 6.59 -7.70
CA ILE A 3 -5.02 6.82 -6.56
C ILE A 3 -4.28 7.78 -5.64
N GLU A 4 -4.92 8.86 -5.24
CA GLU A 4 -4.36 9.84 -4.31
C GLU A 4 -5.29 10.00 -3.11
N ILE A 5 -4.69 10.03 -1.91
CA ILE A 5 -5.36 10.36 -0.67
C ILE A 5 -4.69 11.61 -0.11
N PHE A 6 -5.45 12.69 0.08
CA PHE A 6 -4.89 13.98 0.48
C PHE A 6 -5.82 14.73 1.44
N LEU A 7 -5.23 15.54 2.32
CA LEU A 7 -5.96 16.36 3.28
C LEU A 7 -6.23 17.74 2.70
N GLU A 8 -7.51 18.12 2.60
CA GLU A 8 -7.94 19.47 2.19
C GLU A 8 -9.15 19.89 3.03
N ASN A 9 -9.13 21.12 3.57
CA ASN A 9 -10.21 21.66 4.41
C ASN A 9 -10.60 20.73 5.58
N ASN A 10 -9.61 20.16 6.26
CA ASN A 10 -9.78 19.17 7.35
C ASN A 10 -10.54 17.90 6.95
N ARG A 11 -10.52 17.52 5.66
CA ARG A 11 -11.14 16.30 5.15
C ARG A 11 -10.13 15.52 4.32
N TRP A 12 -10.05 14.22 4.57
CA TRP A 12 -9.26 13.32 3.74
C TRP A 12 -10.05 12.96 2.50
N TRP A 13 -9.58 13.40 1.35
CA TRP A 13 -10.17 13.13 0.04
C TRP A 13 -9.52 11.93 -0.60
N VAL A 14 -10.31 11.16 -1.34
CA VAL A 14 -9.86 10.07 -2.22
C VAL A 14 -10.13 10.49 -3.65
N ALA A 15 -9.09 10.54 -4.47
CA ALA A 15 -9.19 10.84 -5.89
C ALA A 15 -8.61 9.70 -6.74
N ILE A 16 -9.25 9.45 -7.88
CA ILE A 16 -8.79 8.49 -8.89
C ILE A 16 -8.66 9.25 -10.20
N ASN A 17 -7.48 9.26 -10.81
CA ASN A 17 -7.21 10.02 -12.04
C ASN A 17 -7.65 11.50 -11.95
N ASN A 18 -7.37 12.16 -10.81
CA ASN A 18 -7.79 13.54 -10.50
C ASN A 18 -9.29 13.77 -10.34
N TYR A 19 -10.12 12.73 -10.42
CA TYR A 19 -11.53 12.81 -10.08
C TYR A 19 -11.73 12.49 -8.61
N SER A 20 -12.30 13.43 -7.87
CA SER A 20 -12.68 13.21 -6.48
C SER A 20 -13.81 12.17 -6.42
N VAL A 21 -13.53 11.05 -5.76
CA VAL A 21 -14.50 9.97 -5.54
C VAL A 21 -15.31 10.24 -4.28
N GLY A 22 -14.67 10.81 -3.25
CA GLY A 22 -15.30 11.12 -1.97
C GLY A 22 -14.29 11.53 -0.92
N TYR A 23 -14.77 11.70 0.31
CA TYR A 23 -13.94 12.07 1.46
C TYR A 23 -14.40 11.38 2.75
N PHE A 24 -13.49 11.25 3.71
CA PHE A 24 -13.78 10.83 5.07
C PHE A 24 -14.32 12.03 5.89
N PRO A 25 -15.57 11.99 6.41
CA PRO A 25 -16.14 13.11 7.14
C PRO A 25 -15.43 13.38 8.47
N ALA A 26 -14.96 14.61 8.67
CA ALA A 26 -14.25 15.03 9.88
C ALA A 26 -15.10 14.89 11.17
N THR A 27 -16.43 14.90 11.04
CA THR A 27 -17.36 14.71 12.16
C THR A 27 -17.41 13.27 12.66
N LEU A 28 -17.09 12.30 11.81
CA LEU A 28 -17.05 10.87 12.16
C LEU A 28 -15.64 10.40 12.49
N PHE A 29 -14.63 10.99 11.85
CA PHE A 29 -13.23 10.60 11.98
C PHE A 29 -12.39 11.71 12.62
N THR A 30 -12.61 11.97 13.91
CA THR A 30 -12.00 13.10 14.65
C THR A 30 -10.48 12.99 14.85
N ASN A 31 -9.93 11.78 14.70
CA ASN A 31 -8.51 11.50 14.91
C ASN A 31 -7.68 11.62 13.63
N LEU A 32 -8.31 11.88 12.48
CA LEU A 32 -7.62 12.01 11.19
C LEU A 32 -7.24 13.48 10.88
N LYS A 33 -6.55 14.16 11.82
CA LYS A 33 -6.13 15.57 11.64
C LYS A 33 -4.88 15.73 10.77
N GLY A 34 -4.13 14.65 10.58
CA GLY A 34 -2.88 14.56 9.84
C GLY A 34 -2.55 13.09 9.61
N ALA A 35 -1.44 12.82 8.92
CA ALA A 35 -0.92 11.48 8.73
C ALA A 35 0.48 11.39 9.33
N ASP A 36 0.68 10.39 10.19
CA ASP A 36 1.98 10.09 10.79
C ASP A 36 2.73 9.01 9.99
N GLU A 37 1.98 8.11 9.33
CA GLU A 37 2.51 7.02 8.52
C GLU A 37 1.71 6.88 7.22
N VAL A 38 2.37 6.38 6.18
CA VAL A 38 1.77 5.99 4.90
C VAL A 38 2.20 4.57 4.58
N GLY A 39 1.25 3.76 4.13
CA GLY A 39 1.46 2.35 3.83
C GLY A 39 0.92 1.95 2.47
N TRP A 40 1.58 0.97 1.87
CA TRP A 40 1.12 0.27 0.68
C TRP A 40 1.17 -1.23 0.97
N GLY A 41 0.20 -1.98 0.45
CA GLY A 41 0.16 -3.41 0.68
C GLY A 41 -1.18 -4.01 0.30
N GLY A 42 -1.41 -5.20 0.85
CA GLY A 42 -2.64 -5.96 0.65
C GLY A 42 -2.97 -6.75 1.91
N SER A 43 -4.22 -7.14 2.02
CA SER A 43 -4.71 -7.99 3.10
C SER A 43 -5.62 -9.07 2.51
N THR A 44 -5.61 -10.22 3.14
CA THR A 44 -6.50 -11.35 2.86
C THR A 44 -7.17 -11.74 4.16
N ILE A 45 -8.44 -12.13 4.08
CA ILE A 45 -9.19 -12.65 5.23
C ILE A 45 -9.73 -14.04 4.90
N ALA A 46 -9.60 -14.95 5.85
CA ALA A 46 -10.15 -16.30 5.79
C ALA A 46 -10.67 -16.71 7.17
N ILE A 47 -11.86 -17.30 7.21
CA ILE A 47 -12.48 -17.78 8.46
C ILE A 47 -12.90 -19.24 8.24
N GLY A 48 -12.28 -20.16 8.97
CA GLY A 48 -12.61 -21.59 8.90
C GLY A 48 -12.16 -22.30 7.61
N VAL A 49 -11.37 -21.63 6.76
CA VAL A 49 -10.81 -22.17 5.52
C VAL A 49 -9.33 -21.77 5.39
N PRO A 50 -8.52 -22.48 4.58
CA PRO A 50 -7.15 -22.05 4.29
C PRO A 50 -7.13 -20.63 3.71
N ASN A 51 -6.05 -19.88 4.00
CA ASN A 51 -5.95 -18.50 3.55
C ASN A 51 -5.88 -18.45 2.01
N PRO A 52 -6.58 -17.52 1.33
CA PRO A 52 -6.57 -17.46 -0.13
C PRO A 52 -5.21 -16.99 -0.65
N PRO A 53 -4.86 -17.29 -1.91
CA PRO A 53 -3.72 -16.64 -2.54
C PRO A 53 -3.90 -15.11 -2.54
N MET A 54 -2.83 -14.37 -2.26
CA MET A 54 -2.81 -12.91 -2.31
C MET A 54 -2.23 -12.46 -3.66
N ALA A 55 -2.90 -11.50 -4.30
CA ALA A 55 -2.64 -11.10 -5.67
C ALA A 55 -2.70 -12.30 -6.64
N SER A 56 -1.58 -12.64 -7.26
CA SER A 56 -1.40 -13.73 -8.22
C SER A 56 -0.96 -15.05 -7.58
N GLY A 57 -0.75 -15.10 -6.26
CA GLY A 57 -0.29 -16.30 -5.54
C GLY A 57 1.22 -16.52 -5.52
N TYR A 58 2.01 -15.63 -6.14
CA TYR A 58 3.47 -15.70 -6.10
C TYR A 58 4.06 -14.81 -5.01
N PHE A 59 5.17 -15.25 -4.42
CA PHE A 59 5.98 -14.40 -3.57
C PHE A 59 6.70 -13.32 -4.39
N PRO A 60 7.02 -12.16 -3.80
CA PRO A 60 7.91 -11.16 -4.38
C PRO A 60 9.26 -11.77 -4.77
N ASP A 61 9.54 -11.86 -6.07
CA ASP A 61 10.75 -12.44 -6.64
C ASP A 61 11.53 -11.43 -7.53
N GLY A 62 11.07 -10.18 -7.60
CA GLY A 62 11.63 -9.13 -8.46
C GLY A 62 11.04 -9.13 -9.86
N ASN A 63 10.10 -10.02 -10.17
CA ASN A 63 9.31 -9.97 -11.39
C ASN A 63 7.92 -9.37 -11.11
N LEU A 64 7.73 -8.12 -11.54
CA LEU A 64 6.44 -7.42 -11.40
C LEU A 64 5.28 -8.06 -12.17
N TYR A 65 5.54 -9.02 -13.06
CA TYR A 65 4.50 -9.81 -13.71
C TYR A 65 4.10 -11.05 -12.92
N HIS A 66 4.86 -11.42 -11.88
CA HIS A 66 4.58 -12.57 -11.04
C HIS A 66 3.81 -12.21 -9.79
N ALA A 67 4.22 -11.20 -9.01
CA ALA A 67 3.57 -10.82 -7.76
C ALA A 67 2.61 -9.62 -7.95
N GLY A 68 1.77 -9.34 -6.94
CA GLY A 68 1.05 -8.06 -6.88
C GLY A 68 2.03 -6.92 -6.69
N TYR A 69 1.74 -5.74 -7.25
CA TYR A 69 2.67 -4.62 -7.17
C TYR A 69 2.00 -3.25 -7.02
N PHE A 70 2.76 -2.34 -6.42
CA PHE A 70 2.57 -0.90 -6.53
C PHE A 70 3.83 -0.29 -7.13
N ILE A 71 3.68 0.64 -8.08
CA ILE A 71 4.79 1.36 -8.73
C ILE A 71 4.54 2.85 -8.67
N ASN A 72 5.60 3.65 -8.83
CA ASN A 72 5.56 5.10 -8.66
C ASN A 72 4.97 5.52 -7.31
N ILE A 73 5.24 4.76 -6.24
CA ILE A 73 4.74 5.08 -4.90
C ILE A 73 5.47 6.26 -4.28
N GLY A 74 4.78 7.00 -3.42
CA GLY A 74 5.34 8.13 -2.69
C GLY A 74 4.29 8.98 -2.00
N TYR A 75 4.72 10.10 -1.46
CA TYR A 75 3.88 10.97 -0.65
C TYR A 75 4.34 12.43 -0.77
N ARG A 76 3.56 13.34 -0.17
CA ARG A 76 3.86 14.77 -0.08
C ARG A 76 3.61 15.24 1.34
N ASN A 77 4.55 15.99 1.88
CA ASN A 77 4.43 16.56 3.23
C ASN A 77 3.68 17.88 3.27
N ALA A 78 3.51 18.56 2.13
CA ALA A 78 2.82 19.84 2.06
C ALA A 78 2.04 19.99 0.75
N PRO A 79 0.96 20.81 0.75
CA PRO A 79 0.27 21.17 -0.48
C PRO A 79 1.26 21.76 -1.50
N ARG A 80 1.16 21.31 -2.76
CA ARG A 80 2.01 21.74 -3.89
C ARG A 80 3.52 21.43 -3.73
N SER A 81 3.93 20.62 -2.76
CA SER A 81 5.30 20.10 -2.73
C SER A 81 5.55 19.08 -3.84
N ALA A 82 6.82 18.82 -4.13
CA ALA A 82 7.21 17.68 -4.97
C ALA A 82 6.75 16.36 -4.32
N TYR A 83 6.46 15.37 -5.16
CA TYR A 83 6.21 14.00 -4.72
C TYR A 83 7.54 13.35 -4.35
N ILE A 84 7.58 12.69 -3.20
CA ILE A 84 8.80 12.12 -2.63
C ILE A 84 8.56 10.62 -2.47
N GLY A 85 9.46 9.81 -3.00
CA GLY A 85 9.45 8.37 -2.74
C GLY A 85 10.03 8.05 -1.37
N PRO A 86 9.56 6.97 -0.71
CA PRO A 86 10.05 6.63 0.61
C PRO A 86 11.51 6.18 0.55
N ALA A 87 12.35 6.71 1.45
CA ALA A 87 13.73 6.25 1.54
C ALA A 87 13.74 4.80 2.07
N LYS A 88 14.65 3.96 1.58
CA LYS A 88 14.71 2.56 2.07
C LYS A 88 14.95 2.47 3.58
N SER A 89 15.66 3.45 4.15
CA SER A 89 15.89 3.54 5.60
C SER A 89 14.64 3.88 6.43
N SER A 90 13.59 4.43 5.80
CA SER A 90 12.33 4.78 6.46
C SER A 90 11.21 3.78 6.19
N ILE A 91 11.50 2.63 5.57
CA ILE A 91 10.52 1.61 5.22
C ILE A 91 10.53 0.48 6.25
N HIS A 92 9.34 0.08 6.67
CA HIS A 92 9.10 -1.10 7.49
C HIS A 92 8.34 -2.15 6.67
N GLU A 93 9.03 -3.17 6.18
CA GLU A 93 8.41 -4.32 5.50
C GLU A 93 7.78 -5.26 6.54
N ASN A 94 6.44 -5.32 6.56
CA ASN A 94 5.70 -6.12 7.53
C ASN A 94 4.83 -7.18 6.85
N SER A 95 4.78 -8.38 7.43
CA SER A 95 3.87 -9.46 7.05
C SER A 95 3.44 -10.22 8.30
N ASP A 96 2.14 -10.25 8.56
CA ASP A 96 1.56 -10.96 9.71
C ASP A 96 1.67 -12.49 9.57
N ALA A 97 1.86 -12.97 8.33
CA ALA A 97 1.96 -14.38 8.00
C ALA A 97 3.10 -14.63 7.01
N PRO A 98 4.38 -14.52 7.42
CA PRO A 98 5.54 -14.51 6.51
C PRO A 98 5.73 -15.82 5.73
N ASN A 99 5.15 -16.92 6.23
CA ASN A 99 5.10 -18.22 5.55
C ASN A 99 4.15 -18.25 4.36
N CYS A 100 3.13 -17.38 4.35
CA CYS A 100 2.10 -17.33 3.30
C CYS A 100 2.21 -16.11 2.41
N TYR A 101 2.59 -14.97 2.98
CA TYR A 101 2.64 -13.69 2.29
C TYR A 101 3.93 -12.99 2.59
N ARG A 102 4.45 -12.31 1.59
CA ARG A 102 5.65 -11.49 1.72
C ARG A 102 5.42 -10.18 1.02
N VAL A 103 6.17 -9.19 1.46
CA VAL A 103 6.25 -7.86 0.88
C VAL A 103 7.71 -7.52 0.68
N LYS A 104 8.03 -6.81 -0.39
CA LYS A 104 9.39 -6.39 -0.69
C LYS A 104 9.41 -5.05 -1.40
N TYR A 105 10.22 -4.14 -0.88
CA TYR A 105 10.36 -2.79 -1.36
C TYR A 105 11.61 -2.62 -2.22
N TYR A 106 11.47 -1.85 -3.30
CA TYR A 106 12.50 -1.53 -4.26
C TYR A 106 12.58 -0.02 -4.45
N GLU A 107 13.57 0.60 -3.81
CA GLU A 107 13.82 2.05 -3.90
C GLU A 107 14.26 2.50 -5.31
N HIS A 108 15.01 1.65 -6.02
CA HIS A 108 15.56 1.95 -7.35
C HIS A 108 15.12 0.92 -8.39
N SER A 109 13.81 0.82 -8.62
CA SER A 109 13.27 -0.03 -9.69
C SER A 109 13.24 0.71 -11.03
N ARG A 110 13.06 -0.02 -12.13
CA ARG A 110 12.83 0.56 -13.47
C ARG A 110 11.53 1.40 -13.55
N PHE A 111 10.65 1.28 -12.57
CA PHE A 111 9.35 1.95 -12.48
C PHE A 111 9.29 2.92 -11.28
N GLY A 112 10.44 3.45 -10.86
CA GLY A 112 10.57 4.32 -9.69
C GLY A 112 10.58 3.54 -8.38
N HIS A 113 10.03 4.12 -7.32
CA HIS A 113 9.82 3.43 -6.05
C HIS A 113 8.71 2.39 -6.24
N ALA A 114 8.99 1.14 -5.91
CA ALA A 114 8.08 0.03 -6.15
C ALA A 114 7.98 -0.91 -4.94
N LEU A 115 6.83 -1.55 -4.81
CA LEU A 115 6.51 -2.56 -3.82
C LEU A 115 5.99 -3.79 -4.55
N GLU A 116 6.50 -4.97 -4.21
CA GLU A 116 5.88 -6.24 -4.56
C GLU A 116 5.27 -6.86 -3.30
N PHE A 117 4.11 -7.47 -3.43
CA PHE A 117 3.43 -8.18 -2.36
C PHE A 117 2.66 -9.38 -2.91
N GLY A 118 2.55 -10.42 -2.10
CA GLY A 118 1.75 -11.59 -2.47
C GLY A 118 2.25 -12.87 -1.82
N GLY A 119 1.64 -13.98 -2.26
CA GLY A 119 2.03 -15.32 -1.89
C GLY A 119 0.87 -16.30 -2.01
N PRO A 120 1.15 -17.61 -1.93
CA PRO A 120 0.21 -18.66 -2.32
C PRO A 120 -0.95 -18.84 -1.34
N GLY A 121 -0.86 -18.29 -0.13
CA GLY A 121 -1.81 -18.57 0.93
C GLY A 121 -1.70 -20.02 1.43
N GLY A 122 -2.80 -20.56 1.93
CA GLY A 122 -2.89 -21.89 2.51
C GLY A 122 -2.83 -21.89 4.03
N ASN A 123 -2.13 -22.88 4.59
CA ASN A 123 -1.95 -23.03 6.04
C ASN A 123 -0.79 -22.16 6.50
N CYS A 124 -1.13 -20.96 6.96
CA CYS A 124 -0.15 -19.92 7.26
C CYS A 124 0.51 -20.02 8.64
N ASN A 125 0.14 -21.04 9.43
CA ASN A 125 0.59 -21.25 10.82
C ASN A 125 0.59 -19.94 11.63
N VAL A 126 -0.47 -19.16 11.48
CA VAL A 126 -0.78 -18.03 12.37
C VAL A 126 -1.44 -18.53 13.63
#